data_AF-A0A0B8WCQ9-F1
#
_entry.id   AF-A0A0B8WCQ9-F1
#
_cell.length_a   1.000
_cell.length_b   1.000
_cell.length_c   1.000
_cell.angle_alpha   90.00
_cell.angle_beta   90.00
_cell.angle_gamma   90.00
#
_symmetry.space_group_name_H-M   'P 1'
#
loop_
_entity.id
_entity.type
_entity.pdbx_description
1 polymer ?
#
loop_
_entity_poly.entity_id
_entity_poly.type
_entity_poly.pdbx_seq_one_letter_code
_entity_poly.pdbx_strand_id
1 'polypeptide(L)'
;METKSTALERPKTVQMAAAVLILTPVLDILMYQRTGNQIFSWVGWLLIFGAGVSLMIRHKSAWMLGIILCGLFVLNTGYGLIRDMENVDPVISTAKLLDCLLVLFIVGTVSYFFRYPYLDRRQNWFAPTGDRFAIATPVVLDGLETQTLDLSYTGARIVVPPTTSYKAGDQLSLQLTDINDIQCSAKVIDVKADHVRVHFVGASPSDKEMIRQWLNSQNLQKV
;
A
#
# COMPACT_ATOMS: atom_id res chain seq x y z
N MET A 1 16.25 -21.12 13.91
CA MET A 1 14.97 -20.80 13.24
C MET A 1 15.13 -19.44 12.61
N GLU A 2 15.40 -19.38 11.31
CA GLU A 2 15.47 -18.12 10.59
C GLU A 2 14.09 -17.47 10.57
N THR A 3 13.94 -16.41 11.36
CA THR A 3 12.86 -15.44 11.19
C THR A 3 13.08 -14.77 9.85
N LYS A 4 12.56 -15.38 8.77
CA LYS A 4 12.36 -14.69 7.49
C LYS A 4 11.69 -13.38 7.82
N SER A 5 12.40 -12.28 7.55
CA SER A 5 11.83 -10.95 7.43
C SER A 5 10.50 -11.12 6.71
N THR A 6 9.39 -10.89 7.41
CA THR A 6 8.08 -10.73 6.79
C THR A 6 8.16 -9.38 6.08
N ALA A 7 8.92 -9.35 4.99
CA ALA A 7 8.69 -8.42 3.92
C ALA A 7 7.19 -8.46 3.71
N LEU A 8 6.61 -7.29 3.88
CA LEU A 8 5.21 -6.96 3.77
C LEU A 8 4.78 -7.27 2.31
N GLU A 9 4.81 -8.53 1.88
CA GLU A 9 4.44 -8.94 0.53
C GLU A 9 2.93 -8.86 0.40
N ARG A 10 2.45 -8.33 -0.73
CA ARG A 10 1.03 -8.37 -1.04
C ARG A 10 0.62 -9.85 -1.16
N PRO A 11 -0.54 -10.27 -0.63
CA PRO A 11 -1.01 -11.62 -0.88
C PRO A 11 -1.08 -11.82 -2.39
N LYS A 12 -0.32 -12.77 -2.92
CA LYS A 12 -0.28 -13.06 -4.38
C LYS A 12 -1.69 -13.30 -4.92
N THR A 13 -2.58 -13.85 -4.09
CA THR A 13 -4.01 -14.02 -4.34
C THR A 13 -4.74 -12.72 -4.68
N VAL A 14 -4.50 -11.64 -3.92
CA VAL A 14 -5.13 -10.32 -4.17
C VAL A 14 -4.56 -9.68 -5.43
N GLN A 15 -3.26 -9.86 -5.72
CA GLN A 15 -2.66 -9.38 -6.96
C GLN A 15 -3.23 -10.11 -8.19
N MET A 16 -3.37 -11.43 -8.12
CA MET A 16 -3.98 -12.22 -9.18
C MET A 16 -5.44 -11.84 -9.39
N ALA A 17 -6.20 -11.66 -8.30
CA ALA A 17 -7.58 -11.20 -8.37
C ALA A 17 -7.69 -9.82 -9.05
N ALA A 18 -6.84 -8.86 -8.66
CA ALA A 18 -6.80 -7.55 -9.30
C ALA A 18 -6.44 -7.63 -10.79
N ALA A 19 -5.46 -8.45 -11.16
CA ALA A 19 -5.07 -8.65 -12.55
C ALA A 19 -6.21 -9.23 -13.40
N VAL A 20 -6.93 -10.22 -12.87
CA VAL A 20 -8.12 -10.79 -13.53
C VAL A 20 -9.16 -9.69 -13.79
N LEU A 21 -9.52 -8.90 -12.78
CA LEU A 21 -10.51 -7.83 -12.92
C LEU A 21 -10.10 -6.74 -13.93
N ILE A 22 -8.80 -6.42 -14.01
CA ILE A 22 -8.26 -5.46 -14.99
C ILE A 22 -8.31 -6.04 -16.41
N LEU A 23 -8.07 -7.34 -16.56
CA LEU A 23 -8.04 -8.01 -17.86
C LEU A 23 -9.45 -8.33 -18.39
N THR A 24 -10.46 -8.48 -17.54
CA THR A 24 -11.83 -8.82 -17.96
C THR A 24 -12.39 -7.88 -19.05
N PRO A 25 -12.32 -6.55 -18.93
CA PRO A 25 -12.77 -5.64 -20.00
C PRO A 25 -11.96 -5.78 -21.28
N VAL A 26 -10.65 -6.04 -21.18
CA VAL A 26 -9.79 -6.22 -22.36
C VAL A 26 -10.20 -7.46 -23.14
N LEU A 27 -10.46 -8.56 -22.44
CA LEU A 27 -10.94 -9.79 -23.06
C LEU A 27 -12.32 -9.61 -23.70
N ASP A 28 -13.26 -8.92 -23.03
CA ASP A 28 -14.58 -8.64 -23.58
C ASP A 28 -14.51 -7.73 -24.83
N ILE A 29 -13.64 -6.72 -24.85
CA ILE A 29 -13.39 -5.89 -26.04
C ILE A 29 -12.85 -6.73 -27.20
N LEU A 30 -11.89 -7.61 -26.94
CA LEU A 30 -11.33 -8.49 -27.98
C LEU A 30 -12.38 -9.48 -28.51
N MET A 31 -13.26 -9.98 -27.63
CA MET A 31 -14.39 -10.81 -28.05
C MET A 31 -15.41 -10.02 -28.86
N TYR A 32 -15.73 -8.79 -28.46
CA TYR A 32 -16.61 -7.90 -29.21
C TYR A 32 -16.09 -7.63 -30.62
N GLN A 33 -14.79 -7.38 -30.78
CA GLN A 33 -14.18 -7.20 -32.10
C GLN A 33 -14.29 -8.44 -33.01
N ARG A 34 -14.32 -9.64 -32.43
CA ARG A 34 -14.42 -10.90 -33.19
C ARG A 34 -15.85 -11.34 -33.47
N THR A 35 -16.75 -11.12 -32.52
CA THR A 35 -18.12 -11.69 -32.54
C THR A 35 -19.20 -10.65 -32.77
N GLY A 36 -18.89 -9.35 -32.65
CA GLY A 36 -19.86 -8.26 -32.70
C GLY A 36 -20.75 -8.15 -31.46
N ASN A 37 -20.62 -9.06 -30.49
CA ASN A 37 -21.44 -9.11 -29.28
C ASN A 37 -20.63 -8.72 -28.05
N GLN A 38 -21.16 -7.75 -27.31
CA GLN A 38 -20.55 -7.25 -26.07
C GLN A 38 -21.19 -7.97 -24.89
N ILE A 39 -20.39 -8.58 -24.01
CA ILE A 39 -20.92 -9.29 -22.84
C ILE A 39 -21.32 -8.29 -21.76
N PHE A 40 -20.48 -7.30 -21.45
CA PHE A 40 -20.74 -6.34 -20.38
C PHE A 40 -20.98 -4.93 -20.89
N SER A 41 -21.86 -4.17 -20.24
CA SER A 41 -22.02 -2.74 -20.55
C SER A 41 -20.74 -1.96 -20.21
N TRP A 42 -20.61 -0.77 -20.81
CA TRP A 42 -19.53 0.18 -20.51
C TRP A 42 -19.43 0.52 -19.02
N VAL A 43 -20.57 0.58 -18.33
CA VAL A 43 -20.63 0.76 -16.87
C VAL A 43 -20.02 -0.45 -16.16
N GLY A 44 -20.34 -1.67 -16.60
CA GLY A 44 -19.74 -2.90 -16.09
C GLY A 44 -18.22 -2.93 -16.24
N TRP A 45 -17.69 -2.51 -17.39
CA TRP A 45 -16.25 -2.39 -17.61
C TRP A 45 -15.57 -1.41 -16.65
N LEU A 46 -16.15 -0.21 -16.49
CA LEU A 46 -15.59 0.79 -15.58
C LEU A 46 -15.60 0.31 -14.12
N LEU A 47 -16.66 -0.35 -13.69
CA LEU A 47 -16.77 -0.89 -12.33
C LEU A 47 -15.71 -1.97 -12.06
N ILE A 48 -15.55 -2.94 -12.96
CA ILE A 48 -14.63 -4.06 -12.75
C ILE A 48 -13.15 -3.62 -12.91
N PHE A 49 -12.87 -2.75 -13.88
CA PHE A 49 -11.54 -2.17 -14.06
C PHE A 49 -11.15 -1.31 -12.85
N GLY A 50 -12.05 -0.41 -12.43
CA GLY A 50 -11.86 0.44 -11.25
C GLY A 50 -11.65 -0.40 -9.99
N ALA A 51 -12.39 -1.50 -9.84
CA ALA A 51 -12.19 -2.43 -8.73
C ALA A 51 -10.79 -3.04 -8.75
N GLY A 52 -10.33 -3.53 -9.90
CA GLY A 52 -8.99 -4.11 -10.06
C GLY A 52 -7.88 -3.11 -9.75
N VAL A 53 -7.98 -1.88 -10.27
CA VAL A 53 -7.02 -0.79 -9.96
C VAL A 53 -7.04 -0.46 -8.46
N SER A 54 -8.22 -0.41 -7.86
CA SER A 54 -8.36 -0.10 -6.43
C SER A 54 -7.71 -1.18 -5.55
N LEU A 55 -7.87 -2.45 -5.91
CA LEU A 55 -7.23 -3.58 -5.23
C LEU A 55 -5.71 -3.61 -5.38
N MET A 56 -5.16 -2.93 -6.39
CA MET A 56 -3.72 -2.76 -6.54
C MET A 56 -3.12 -1.77 -5.55
N ILE A 57 -3.93 -0.84 -5.04
CA ILE A 57 -3.50 0.12 -4.02
C ILE A 57 -3.55 -0.59 -2.67
N ARG A 58 -2.42 -0.66 -1.99
CA ARG A 58 -2.30 -1.38 -0.72
C ARG A 58 -2.76 -0.49 0.45
N HIS A 59 -4.06 -0.23 0.47
CA HIS A 59 -4.70 0.54 1.52
C HIS A 59 -6.08 -0.04 1.80
N LYS A 60 -6.49 -0.14 3.07
CA LYS A 60 -7.80 -0.71 3.41
C LYS A 60 -8.95 0.02 2.75
N SER A 61 -8.97 1.34 2.77
CA SER A 61 -10.06 2.09 2.11
C SER A 61 -10.06 1.95 0.58
N ALA A 62 -8.89 1.74 -0.06
CA ALA A 62 -8.86 1.41 -1.48
C ALA A 62 -9.43 0.00 -1.72
N TRP A 63 -9.03 -0.99 -0.91
CA TRP A 63 -9.63 -2.31 -1.03
C TRP A 63 -11.15 -2.32 -0.74
N MET A 64 -11.63 -1.44 0.15
CA MET A 64 -13.06 -1.28 0.43
C MET A 64 -13.76 -0.72 -0.79
N LEU A 65 -13.19 0.31 -1.42
CA LEU A 65 -13.69 0.85 -2.67
C LEU A 65 -13.73 -0.24 -3.75
N GLY A 66 -12.68 -1.06 -3.88
CA GLY A 66 -12.64 -2.21 -4.77
C GLY A 66 -13.77 -3.22 -4.52
N ILE A 67 -14.04 -3.56 -3.25
CA ILE A 67 -15.16 -4.44 -2.87
C ILE A 67 -16.51 -3.81 -3.24
N ILE A 68 -16.70 -2.51 -2.96
CA ILE A 68 -17.94 -1.79 -3.30
C ILE A 68 -18.16 -1.79 -4.81
N LEU A 69 -17.12 -1.51 -5.59
CA LEU A 69 -17.19 -1.53 -7.06
C LEU A 69 -17.49 -2.93 -7.60
N CYS A 70 -16.91 -3.99 -7.02
CA CYS A 70 -17.26 -5.38 -7.33
C CYS A 70 -18.74 -5.68 -7.02
N GLY A 71 -19.24 -5.22 -5.87
CA GLY A 71 -20.65 -5.39 -5.48
C GLY A 71 -21.60 -4.67 -6.45
N LEU A 72 -21.27 -3.43 -6.83
CA LEU A 72 -22.02 -2.67 -7.83
C LEU A 72 -22.01 -3.35 -9.19
N PHE A 73 -20.88 -3.95 -9.60
CA PHE A 73 -20.79 -4.74 -10.82
C PHE A 73 -21.76 -5.93 -10.80
N VAL A 74 -21.75 -6.72 -9.70
CA VAL A 74 -22.63 -7.87 -9.55
C VAL A 74 -24.10 -7.45 -9.57
N LEU A 75 -24.45 -6.36 -8.89
CA LEU A 75 -25.82 -5.82 -8.90
C LEU A 75 -26.24 -5.34 -10.30
N ASN A 76 -25.39 -4.60 -11.00
CA ASN A 76 -25.66 -4.09 -12.33
C ASN A 76 -25.84 -5.23 -13.35
N THR A 77 -24.92 -6.21 -13.34
CA THR A 77 -24.96 -7.36 -14.25
C THR A 77 -26.10 -8.30 -13.90
N GLY A 78 -26.33 -8.57 -12.62
CA GLY A 78 -27.44 -9.39 -12.13
C GLY A 78 -28.81 -8.80 -12.44
N TYR A 79 -28.98 -7.48 -12.28
CA TYR A 79 -30.20 -6.79 -12.70
C TYR A 79 -30.44 -6.93 -14.21
N GLY A 80 -29.40 -6.78 -15.03
CA GLY A 80 -29.50 -7.00 -16.47
C GLY A 80 -29.90 -8.45 -16.82
N LEU A 81 -29.35 -9.44 -16.11
CA LEU A 81 -29.72 -10.85 -16.29
C LEU A 81 -31.20 -11.11 -15.98
N ILE A 82 -31.71 -10.56 -14.88
CA ILE A 82 -33.12 -10.73 -14.49
C ILE A 82 -34.05 -10.03 -15.48
N ARG A 83 -33.69 -8.80 -15.89
CA ARG A 83 -34.51 -8.00 -16.81
C ARG A 83 -34.59 -8.62 -18.21
N ASP A 84 -33.49 -9.16 -18.69
CA ASP A 84 -33.36 -9.61 -20.09
C ASP A 84 -33.43 -11.15 -20.23
N MET A 85 -33.95 -11.84 -19.21
CA MET A 85 -33.93 -13.30 -19.07
C MET A 85 -34.56 -14.08 -20.24
N GLU A 86 -35.56 -13.49 -20.92
CA GLU A 86 -36.26 -14.13 -22.04
C GLU A 86 -35.64 -13.81 -23.42
N ASN A 87 -34.81 -12.76 -23.52
CA ASN A 87 -34.41 -12.17 -24.81
C ASN A 87 -32.90 -12.30 -25.11
N VAL A 88 -32.11 -12.90 -24.21
CA VAL A 88 -30.65 -12.98 -24.33
C VAL A 88 -30.21 -14.42 -24.57
N ASP A 89 -29.21 -14.57 -25.45
CA ASP A 89 -28.56 -15.85 -25.73
C ASP A 89 -28.15 -16.56 -24.43
N PRO A 90 -28.58 -17.82 -24.21
CA PRO A 90 -28.26 -18.57 -23.00
C PRO A 90 -26.75 -18.71 -22.74
N VAL A 91 -25.92 -18.69 -23.79
CA VAL A 91 -24.45 -18.72 -23.65
C VAL A 91 -23.95 -17.43 -22.99
N ILE A 92 -24.44 -16.27 -23.42
CA ILE A 92 -24.07 -14.96 -22.86
C ILE A 92 -24.57 -14.82 -21.42
N SER A 93 -25.79 -15.28 -21.15
CA SER A 93 -26.35 -15.28 -19.79
C SER A 93 -25.55 -16.16 -18.83
N THR A 94 -25.10 -17.33 -19.31
CA THR A 94 -24.24 -18.23 -18.52
C THR A 94 -22.88 -17.60 -18.24
N ALA A 95 -22.25 -16.95 -19.24
CA ALA A 95 -20.98 -16.26 -19.04
C ALA A 95 -21.09 -15.15 -17.98
N LYS A 96 -22.10 -14.28 -18.10
CA LYS A 96 -22.38 -13.22 -17.11
C LYS A 96 -22.58 -13.77 -15.70
N LEU A 97 -23.28 -14.90 -15.55
CA LEU A 97 -23.49 -15.55 -14.26
C LEU A 97 -22.17 -16.06 -13.65
N LEU A 98 -21.36 -16.75 -14.45
CA LEU A 98 -20.04 -17.25 -14.02
C LEU A 98 -19.11 -16.10 -13.61
N ASP A 99 -19.13 -14.99 -14.34
CA ASP A 99 -18.34 -13.80 -13.99
C ASP A 99 -18.83 -13.13 -12.69
N CYS A 100 -20.14 -13.07 -12.46
CA CYS A 100 -20.69 -12.62 -11.16
C CYS A 100 -20.22 -13.52 -10.01
N LEU A 101 -20.23 -14.85 -10.19
CA LEU A 101 -19.74 -15.80 -9.18
C LEU A 101 -18.24 -15.65 -8.93
N LEU A 102 -17.45 -15.46 -9.98
CA LEU A 102 -16.01 -15.19 -9.89
C LEU A 102 -15.73 -13.90 -9.11
N VAL A 103 -16.45 -12.83 -9.40
CA VAL A 103 -16.32 -11.55 -8.69
C VAL A 103 -16.70 -11.69 -7.22
N LEU A 104 -17.77 -12.42 -6.90
CA LEU A 104 -18.15 -12.72 -5.51
C LEU A 104 -17.07 -13.54 -4.78
N PHE A 105 -16.46 -14.51 -5.46
CA PHE A 105 -15.33 -15.27 -4.92
C PHE A 105 -14.12 -14.38 -4.64
N ILE A 106 -13.81 -13.43 -5.54
CA ILE A 106 -12.77 -12.43 -5.34
C ILE A 106 -13.07 -11.55 -4.13
N VAL A 107 -14.31 -11.05 -4.00
CA VAL A 107 -14.73 -10.25 -2.83
C VAL A 107 -14.54 -11.05 -1.53
N GLY A 108 -14.94 -12.32 -1.50
CA GLY A 108 -14.74 -13.20 -0.34
C GLY A 108 -13.27 -13.36 0.01
N THR A 109 -12.43 -13.59 -1.00
CA THR A 109 -10.97 -13.73 -0.84
C THR A 109 -10.34 -12.45 -0.30
N VAL A 110 -10.66 -11.29 -0.88
CA VAL A 110 -10.13 -9.99 -0.42
C VAL A 110 -10.63 -9.67 0.99
N SER A 111 -11.90 -9.93 1.28
CA SER A 111 -12.52 -9.72 2.61
C SER A 111 -11.87 -10.58 3.69
N TYR A 112 -11.41 -11.80 3.36
CA TYR A 112 -10.63 -12.60 4.30
C TYR A 112 -9.33 -11.89 4.72
N PHE A 113 -8.64 -11.23 3.77
CA PHE A 113 -7.41 -10.48 4.06
C PHE A 113 -7.64 -9.14 4.78
N PHE A 114 -8.86 -8.61 4.79
CA PHE A 114 -9.21 -7.39 5.53
C PHE A 114 -9.02 -7.50 7.04
N ARG A 115 -9.13 -8.72 7.58
CA ARG A 115 -8.93 -9.01 9.01
C ARG A 115 -7.53 -8.62 9.49
N TYR A 116 -6.54 -8.56 8.59
CA TYR A 116 -5.17 -8.34 9.01
C TYR A 116 -4.85 -6.85 9.26
N PRO A 117 -4.29 -6.49 10.44
CA PRO A 117 -4.04 -5.09 10.83
C PRO A 117 -2.99 -4.36 9.99
N TYR A 118 -2.14 -5.10 9.26
CA TYR A 118 -0.97 -4.54 8.56
C TYR A 118 -1.34 -3.68 7.33
N LEU A 119 -2.58 -3.76 6.84
CA LEU A 119 -3.08 -2.94 5.72
C LEU A 119 -3.40 -1.50 6.12
N ASP A 120 -3.67 -1.23 7.40
CA ASP A 120 -3.99 0.11 7.92
C ASP A 120 -2.78 0.82 8.50
N ARG A 121 -1.91 0.07 9.18
CA ARG A 121 -1.05 0.68 10.21
C ARG A 121 0.14 1.46 9.64
N ARG A 122 0.45 1.36 8.35
CA ARG A 122 1.72 1.87 7.80
C ARG A 122 1.68 2.49 6.41
N GLN A 123 0.67 2.32 5.55
CA GLN A 123 0.73 2.86 4.18
C GLN A 123 -0.12 4.11 3.98
N ASN A 124 0.48 5.20 3.46
CA ASN A 124 -0.29 6.33 2.94
C ASN A 124 -0.85 5.97 1.56
N TRP A 125 -2.01 6.51 1.18
CA TRP A 125 -2.64 6.29 -0.13
C TRP A 125 -1.69 6.48 -1.32
N PHE A 126 -0.81 7.47 -1.22
CA PHE A 126 0.05 7.93 -2.31
C PHE A 126 1.55 7.74 -2.06
N ALA A 127 1.94 7.23 -0.89
CA ALA A 127 3.34 7.02 -0.54
C ALA A 127 3.52 5.72 0.26
N PRO A 128 4.33 4.76 -0.23
CA PRO A 128 4.68 3.58 0.55
C PRO A 128 5.44 4.03 1.81
N THR A 129 5.14 3.44 2.97
CA THR A 129 5.95 3.68 4.17
C THR A 129 7.40 3.37 3.89
N GLY A 130 8.28 4.31 4.23
CA GLY A 130 9.70 4.19 4.00
C GLY A 130 10.28 2.90 4.54
N ASP A 131 10.95 2.19 3.63
CA ASP A 131 11.84 1.12 3.99
C ASP A 131 12.84 1.65 5.03
N ARG A 132 13.10 0.82 6.04
CA ARG A 132 14.09 1.10 7.08
C ARG A 132 15.37 0.39 6.69
N PHE A 133 16.48 1.08 6.84
CA PHE A 133 17.81 0.55 6.56
C PHE A 133 18.61 0.57 7.86
N ALA A 134 19.29 -0.53 8.18
CA ALA A 134 20.25 -0.57 9.28
C ALA A 134 21.47 0.21 8.85
N ILE A 135 21.66 1.40 9.43
CA ILE A 135 22.81 2.24 9.16
C ILE A 135 23.18 3.02 10.40
N ALA A 136 24.48 3.02 10.69
CA ALA A 136 25.10 3.87 11.70
C ALA A 136 25.70 5.08 11.00
N THR A 137 24.93 6.17 10.95
CA THR A 137 25.40 7.46 10.41
C THR A 137 25.43 8.47 11.57
N PRO A 138 26.46 9.32 11.64
CA PRO A 138 26.54 10.42 12.60
C PRO A 138 25.40 11.42 12.44
N VAL A 139 24.80 11.78 13.58
CA VAL A 139 23.72 12.76 13.69
C VAL A 139 23.92 13.63 14.92
N VAL A 140 23.46 14.87 14.84
CA VAL A 140 23.38 15.76 16.01
C VAL A 140 21.93 15.85 16.45
N LEU A 141 21.63 15.34 17.65
CA LEU A 141 20.30 15.37 18.25
C LEU A 141 20.31 16.35 19.42
N ASP A 142 19.64 17.49 19.26
CA ASP A 142 19.57 18.55 20.29
C ASP A 142 20.96 18.98 20.82
N GLY A 143 21.92 19.10 19.91
CA GLY A 143 23.32 19.42 20.23
C GLY A 143 24.17 18.22 20.69
N LEU A 144 23.59 17.05 20.89
CA LEU A 144 24.32 15.82 21.21
C LEU A 144 24.76 15.11 19.94
N GLU A 145 26.07 14.95 19.76
CA GLU A 145 26.64 14.11 18.71
C GLU A 145 26.42 12.63 19.04
N THR A 146 25.77 11.91 18.13
CA THR A 146 25.47 10.49 18.27
C THR A 146 25.30 9.85 16.89
N GLN A 147 24.78 8.62 16.81
CA GLN A 147 24.59 7.90 15.56
C GLN A 147 23.21 7.22 15.47
N THR A 148 22.77 6.96 14.24
CA THR A 148 21.57 6.17 13.97
C THR A 148 21.81 4.67 14.21
N LEU A 149 20.74 3.93 14.52
CA LEU A 149 20.70 2.47 14.45
C LEU A 149 19.95 2.01 13.20
N ASP A 150 18.85 2.69 12.90
CA ASP A 150 18.16 2.57 11.62
C ASP A 150 17.71 3.95 11.13
N LEU A 151 17.60 4.07 9.82
CA LEU A 151 17.14 5.28 9.16
C LEU A 151 16.11 4.93 8.08
N SER A 152 15.10 5.78 7.97
CA SER A 152 14.14 5.82 6.88
C SER A 152 13.95 7.27 6.47
N TYR A 153 13.37 7.53 5.29
CA TYR A 153 13.08 8.89 4.85
C TYR A 153 12.06 9.64 5.73
N THR A 154 11.41 8.96 6.70
CA THR A 154 10.40 9.56 7.60
C THR A 154 10.81 9.58 9.07
N GLY A 155 11.95 8.99 9.45
CA GLY A 155 12.33 8.86 10.84
C GLY A 155 13.50 7.91 11.06
N ALA A 156 14.03 7.93 12.28
CA ALA A 156 15.24 7.19 12.66
C ALA A 156 15.10 6.58 14.06
N ARG A 157 15.89 5.54 14.35
CA ARG A 157 16.30 5.20 15.71
C ARG A 157 17.68 5.75 15.94
N ILE A 158 17.87 6.49 17.02
CA ILE A 158 19.11 7.18 17.35
C ILE A 158 19.59 6.66 18.69
N VAL A 159 20.89 6.35 18.80
CA VAL A 159 21.51 5.95 20.06
C VAL A 159 21.51 7.13 21.01
N VAL A 160 21.16 6.91 22.27
CA VAL A 160 21.10 7.97 23.27
C VAL A 160 21.78 7.49 24.57
N PRO A 161 22.63 8.30 25.22
CA PRO A 161 23.21 7.96 26.50
C PRO A 161 22.14 7.69 27.57
N PRO A 162 22.39 6.79 28.54
CA PRO A 162 21.43 6.52 29.64
C PRO A 162 21.10 7.75 30.50
N THR A 163 21.93 8.79 30.43
CA THR A 163 21.80 10.04 31.18
C THR A 163 20.81 11.02 30.56
N THR A 164 20.35 10.80 29.33
CA THR A 164 19.46 11.73 28.62
C THR A 164 18.00 11.35 28.88
N SER A 165 17.21 12.32 29.36
CA SER A 165 15.81 12.11 29.74
C SER A 165 14.88 12.69 28.69
N TYR A 166 14.60 11.90 27.65
CA TYR A 166 13.60 12.23 26.64
C TYR A 166 12.25 11.59 26.97
N LYS A 167 11.16 12.23 26.55
CA LYS A 167 9.80 11.72 26.68
C LYS A 167 9.13 11.59 25.31
N ALA A 168 8.22 10.62 25.20
CA ALA A 168 7.37 10.51 24.02
C ALA A 168 6.55 11.80 23.84
N GLY A 169 6.63 12.39 22.65
CA GLY A 169 5.98 13.66 22.33
C GLY A 169 6.94 14.84 22.21
N ASP A 170 8.15 14.77 22.78
CA ASP A 170 9.13 15.84 22.73
C ASP A 170 9.53 16.18 21.29
N GLN A 171 9.76 17.46 21.02
CA GLN A 171 10.31 17.93 19.75
C GLN A 171 11.79 18.25 19.94
N LEU A 172 12.62 17.63 19.12
CA LEU A 172 14.07 17.73 19.14
C LEU A 172 14.57 18.30 17.83
N SER A 173 15.67 19.05 17.87
CA SER A 173 16.41 19.41 16.65
C SER A 173 17.26 18.23 16.20
N LEU A 174 17.21 17.88 14.91
CA LEU A 174 18.01 16.81 14.33
C LEU A 174 18.79 17.34 13.13
N GLN A 175 20.10 17.10 13.11
CA GLN A 175 20.95 17.33 11.96
C GLN A 175 21.55 16.01 11.46
N LEU A 176 21.34 15.72 10.18
CA LEU A 176 21.90 14.57 9.46
C LEU A 176 23.20 15.01 8.76
N THR A 177 24.32 14.90 9.46
CA THR A 177 25.62 15.43 8.99
C THR A 177 26.09 14.81 7.67
N ASP A 178 25.95 13.49 7.52
CA ASP A 178 26.35 12.76 6.31
C ASP A 178 25.42 12.96 5.10
N ILE A 179 24.25 13.58 5.30
CA ILE A 179 23.23 13.77 4.27
C ILE A 179 23.06 15.27 4.03
N ASN A 180 24.09 15.91 3.48
CA ASN A 180 24.11 17.34 3.15
C ASN A 180 23.71 18.26 4.31
N ASP A 181 24.05 17.90 5.54
CA ASP A 181 23.70 18.68 6.74
C ASP A 181 22.20 19.02 6.87
N ILE A 182 21.32 18.12 6.44
CA ILE A 182 19.87 18.33 6.55
C ILE A 182 19.51 18.55 8.02
N GLN A 183 18.94 19.73 8.30
CA GLN A 183 18.41 20.09 9.61
C GLN A 183 16.89 20.00 9.60
N CYS A 184 16.32 19.24 10.54
CA CYS A 184 14.88 19.10 10.66
C CYS A 184 14.44 18.93 12.11
N SER A 185 13.21 19.34 12.43
CA SER A 185 12.59 19.02 13.71
C SER A 185 12.09 17.57 13.72
N ALA A 186 12.42 16.84 14.78
CA ALA A 186 12.06 15.45 14.97
C ALA A 186 11.21 15.28 16.23
N LYS A 187 10.10 14.54 16.13
CA LYS A 187 9.23 14.23 17.28
C LYS A 187 9.58 12.86 17.84
N VAL A 188 9.80 12.77 19.14
CA VAL A 188 10.03 11.50 19.85
C VAL A 188 8.74 10.68 19.88
N ILE A 189 8.80 9.44 19.38
CA ILE A 189 7.68 8.50 19.35
C ILE A 189 7.78 7.48 20.47
N ASP A 190 8.99 6.98 20.73
CA ASP A 190 9.26 5.91 21.69
C ASP A 190 10.66 6.09 22.28
N VAL A 191 10.81 5.79 23.56
CA VAL A 191 12.06 5.94 24.32
C VAL A 191 12.41 4.59 24.93
N LYS A 192 13.63 4.12 24.65
CA LYS A 192 14.23 2.91 25.23
C LYS A 192 15.49 3.31 26.00
N ALA A 193 16.05 2.36 26.76
CA ALA A 193 17.18 2.61 27.65
C ALA A 193 18.46 3.03 26.89
N ASP A 194 18.61 2.61 25.64
CA ASP A 194 19.80 2.77 24.81
C ASP A 194 19.55 3.56 23.51
N HIS A 195 18.29 3.81 23.16
CA HIS A 195 17.93 4.51 21.94
C HIS A 195 16.57 5.19 22.00
N VAL A 196 16.40 6.19 21.15
CA VAL A 196 15.13 6.91 20.96
C VAL A 196 14.67 6.76 19.52
N ARG A 197 13.36 6.54 19.34
CA ARG A 197 12.73 6.55 18.03
C ARG A 197 12.12 7.91 17.75
N VAL A 198 12.51 8.51 16.62
CA VAL A 198 12.05 9.83 16.22
C VAL A 198 11.35 9.81 14.85
N HIS A 199 10.37 10.70 14.66
CA HIS A 199 9.70 10.97 13.39
C HIS A 199 10.07 12.35 12.87
N PHE A 200 10.37 12.49 11.58
CA PHE A 200 10.73 13.78 11.00
C PHE A 200 9.45 14.60 10.73
N VAL A 201 9.28 15.68 11.49
CA VAL A 201 8.13 16.61 11.35
C VAL A 201 8.49 17.79 10.46
N GLY A 202 9.71 18.33 10.62
CA GLY A 202 10.16 19.54 9.91
C GLY A 202 10.88 19.30 8.58
N ALA A 203 11.06 18.04 8.15
CA ALA A 203 11.78 17.76 6.91
C ALA A 203 10.93 18.11 5.68
N SER A 204 11.47 18.95 4.78
CA SER A 204 10.79 19.34 3.56
C SER A 204 10.64 18.14 2.59
N PRO A 205 9.73 18.20 1.60
CA PRO A 205 9.62 17.14 0.59
C PRO A 205 10.94 16.89 -0.17
N SER A 206 11.72 17.94 -0.44
CA SER A 206 13.04 17.82 -1.06
C SER A 206 14.05 17.10 -0.16
N ASP A 207 14.06 17.39 1.15
CA ASP A 207 14.96 16.72 2.10
C ASP A 207 14.62 15.24 2.21
N LYS A 208 13.32 14.91 2.26
CA LYS A 208 12.84 13.53 2.30
C LYS A 208 13.26 12.75 1.06
N GLU A 209 13.18 13.34 -0.12
CA GLU A 209 13.65 12.69 -1.34
C GLU A 209 15.18 12.56 -1.37
N MET A 210 15.91 13.55 -0.87
CA MET A 210 17.37 13.49 -0.76
C MET A 210 17.82 12.36 0.19
N ILE A 211 17.19 12.23 1.36
CA ILE A 211 17.43 11.12 2.30
C ILE A 211 17.10 9.79 1.62
N ARG A 212 15.99 9.72 0.87
CA ARG A 212 15.59 8.50 0.14
C ARG A 212 16.60 8.12 -0.95
N GLN A 213 17.09 9.07 -1.73
CA GLN A 213 18.11 8.84 -2.76
C GLN A 213 19.42 8.40 -2.15
N TRP A 214 19.85 9.06 -1.07
CA TRP A 214 21.05 8.69 -0.33
C TRP A 214 20.93 7.27 0.22
N LEU A 215 19.84 6.93 0.90
CA LEU A 215 19.59 5.58 1.43
C LEU A 215 19.61 4.49 0.33
N ASN A 216 19.08 4.80 -0.85
CA ASN A 216 19.08 3.86 -1.98
C ASN A 216 20.47 3.74 -2.65
N SER A 217 21.33 4.75 -2.53
CA SER A 217 22.70 4.72 -3.07
C SER A 217 23.65 3.88 -2.21
N GLN A 218 23.36 3.81 -0.91
CA GLN A 218 24.08 2.96 0.03
C GLN A 218 23.54 1.53 -0.17
N ASN A 219 24.40 0.55 -0.49
CA ASN A 219 24.02 -0.87 -0.63
C ASN A 219 23.63 -1.49 0.73
N LEU A 220 22.57 -0.98 1.35
CA LEU A 220 22.19 -1.25 2.74
C LEU A 220 21.23 -2.41 2.86
N GLN A 221 21.36 -3.13 3.97
CA GLN A 221 20.42 -4.17 4.34
C GLN A 221 19.12 -3.55 4.88
N LYS A 222 17.99 -3.93 4.28
CA LYS A 222 16.65 -3.56 4.75
C LYS A 222 16.34 -4.30 6.06
N VAL A 223 15.72 -3.57 7.00
CA VAL A 223 15.35 -4.06 8.36
C VAL A 223 13.86 -4.25 8.48
#